data_AF-A0A523Q4H3-F1
#
_entry.id   AF-A0A523Q4H3-F1
#
_cell.length_a   1.000
_cell.length_b   1.000
_cell.length_c   1.000
_cell.angle_alpha   90.00
_cell.angle_beta   90.00
_cell.angle_gamma   90.00
#
_symmetry.space_group_name_H-M   'P 1'
#
loop_
_entity.id
_entity.type
_entity.pdbx_description
1 polymer ?
#
loop_
_entity_poly.entity_id
_entity_poly.type
_entity_poly.pdbx_seq_one_letter_code
_entity_poly.pdbx_strand_id
1 'polypeptide(L)'
;MNRIAMFASVLLALLILAAATLFVVDQRQVAVVYSLGEIKEVITEPGLKVKLPPPFQNVVFLDRRIQTLDSPETRPIFTAEKKSLVIDWLVKWRIKEPRQFIRNNGADMRNLENRLSPVVQAAFNEEVTKRTVGGVLATEREKVMQDVQARLADEAKSFGIEILDVRIKRVDFVASITESVYRRMESERKQVANELRSKGQAESEKIRADADRQREVIVAEAYRDAQKVMGEGDAEASATYAAAFGRDPQFAQFYRSLEAYRATWRNKSDVMVVEPNSDFYDLKTFKLVDQLSGRTLGLRADTTPQVARIDAHLLNRQGVTRLCYCGPVLHTKPQGSQSTREQLQLGAEIFGHAGLEADLEIQELALGGLQAAGVKALTIDLGDARIVRAVLAGLPLDAEVLTGLVSALTTKDRSLVKELASACPVETRDALLALLDLYGGPEVLVEAARVLPQRPLVKAALADLGWISGHVSQAYPEVRIGFDLSDMSGYAYYSGLRFAVYAQGAASALARGGRYDEVGAVFGRNRPAVGFSLDLRNLVASAAVPAARAAITAPWAEDAGLRAAVRELRAQGETVLCILPGHEHEAQEFECDRELVQAQGQWLLRAR
;
A
#
# COMPACT_ATOMS: atom_id res chain seq x y z
N MET A 1 99.76 50.71 38.69
CA MET A 1 99.01 49.43 38.83
C MET A 1 98.13 49.51 40.06
N ASN A 2 96.81 49.67 39.87
CA ASN A 2 95.86 49.71 40.98
C ASN A 2 95.75 48.32 41.58
N ARG A 3 96.37 48.10 42.76
CA ARG A 3 96.28 46.85 43.51
C ARG A 3 94.82 46.39 43.67
N ILE A 4 93.88 47.34 43.78
CA ILE A 4 92.43 47.09 43.84
C ILE A 4 91.90 46.39 42.58
N ALA A 5 92.34 46.79 41.38
CA ALA A 5 91.90 46.17 40.13
C ALA A 5 92.45 44.74 39.97
N MET A 6 93.65 44.48 40.50
CA MET A 6 94.26 43.15 40.52
C MET A 6 93.58 42.23 41.54
N PHE A 7 93.21 42.75 42.71
CA PHE A 7 92.42 41.99 43.69
C PHE A 7 91.00 41.69 43.18
N ALA A 8 90.37 42.65 42.49
CA ALA A 8 89.04 42.46 41.90
C ALA A 8 89.04 41.41 40.79
N SER A 9 90.07 41.38 39.92
CA SER A 9 90.17 40.38 38.85
C SER A 9 90.49 38.98 39.36
N VAL A 10 91.35 38.85 40.38
CA VAL A 10 91.61 37.56 41.05
C VAL A 10 90.36 37.05 41.76
N LEU A 11 89.62 37.93 42.45
CA LEU A 11 88.36 37.57 43.10
C LEU A 11 87.31 37.13 42.07
N LEU A 12 87.22 37.82 40.94
CA LEU A 12 86.30 37.46 39.85
C LEU A 12 86.67 36.11 39.22
N ALA A 13 87.97 35.85 38.99
CA ALA A 13 88.45 34.56 38.49
C ALA A 13 88.15 33.42 39.48
N LEU A 14 88.34 33.65 40.78
CA LEU A 14 87.97 32.70 41.83
C LEU A 14 86.46 32.44 41.89
N LEU A 15 85.62 33.48 41.73
CA LEU A 15 84.16 33.35 41.68
C LEU A 15 83.70 32.57 40.44
N ILE A 16 84.29 32.82 39.27
CA ILE A 16 84.01 32.08 38.03
C ILE A 16 84.42 30.62 38.19
N LEU A 17 85.58 30.35 38.80
CA LEU A 17 86.04 28.99 39.07
C LEU A 17 85.10 28.27 40.04
N ALA A 18 84.71 28.94 41.14
CA ALA A 18 83.77 28.40 42.12
C ALA A 18 82.40 28.08 41.48
N ALA A 19 81.86 29.00 40.67
CA ALA A 19 80.61 28.79 39.94
C ALA A 19 80.70 27.65 38.91
N ALA A 20 81.85 27.46 38.26
CA ALA A 20 82.07 26.36 37.31
C ALA A 20 82.26 24.98 37.99
N THR A 21 82.63 24.98 39.27
CA THR A 21 82.83 23.76 40.07
C THR A 21 81.60 23.32 40.85
N LEU A 22 80.63 24.21 41.10
CA LEU A 22 79.44 23.88 41.90
C LEU A 22 78.26 23.53 40.99
N PHE A 23 77.55 22.46 41.32
CA PHE A 23 76.28 22.11 40.69
C PHE A 23 75.28 21.55 41.72
N VAL A 24 74.00 21.73 41.45
CA VAL A 24 72.91 21.29 42.34
C VAL A 24 72.22 20.09 41.71
N VAL A 25 72.03 19.04 42.50
CA VAL A 25 71.23 17.88 42.12
C VAL A 25 69.85 18.01 42.76
N ASP A 26 68.82 18.13 41.92
CA ASP A 26 67.41 18.11 42.33
C ASP A 26 66.99 16.66 42.66
N GLN A 27 66.07 16.48 43.61
CA GLN A 27 65.47 15.17 43.94
C GLN A 27 64.84 14.45 42.74
N ARG A 28 64.45 15.21 41.70
CA ARG A 28 63.85 14.68 40.47
C ARG A 28 64.87 14.10 39.50
N GLN A 29 66.16 14.39 39.70
CA GLN A 29 67.22 14.09 38.73
C GLN A 29 68.34 13.28 39.36
N VAL A 30 69.08 12.56 38.51
CA VAL A 30 70.35 11.92 38.86
C VAL A 30 71.44 12.61 38.06
N ALA A 31 72.49 13.04 38.74
CA ALA A 31 73.64 13.65 38.09
C ALA A 31 74.71 12.59 37.80
N VAL A 32 75.14 12.51 36.55
CA VAL A 32 76.22 11.63 36.11
C VAL A 32 77.43 12.46 35.76
N VAL A 33 78.52 12.26 36.51
CA VAL A 33 79.77 12.99 36.34
C VAL A 33 80.69 12.21 35.41
N TYR A 34 81.02 12.81 34.28
CA TYR A 34 81.99 12.31 33.32
C TYR A 34 83.37 12.91 33.59
N SER A 35 84.42 12.11 33.46
CA SER A 35 85.81 12.54 33.48
C SER A 35 86.50 12.00 32.24
N LEU A 36 87.01 12.88 31.37
CA LEU A 36 87.67 12.49 30.10
C LEU A 36 86.87 11.49 29.23
N GLY A 37 85.53 11.58 29.25
CA GLY A 37 84.63 10.72 28.46
C GLY A 37 84.15 9.45 29.16
N GLU A 38 84.71 9.08 30.32
CA GLU A 38 84.25 7.93 31.12
C GLU A 38 83.37 8.34 32.29
N ILE A 39 82.44 7.46 32.69
CA ILE A 39 81.54 7.68 33.83
C ILE A 39 82.32 7.48 35.14
N LYS A 40 82.70 8.58 35.78
CA LYS A 40 83.38 8.57 37.07
C LYS A 40 82.41 8.17 38.19
N GLU A 41 81.32 8.91 38.32
CA GLU A 41 80.41 8.78 39.46
C GLU A 41 78.95 9.08 39.06
N VAL A 42 78.02 8.38 39.70
CA VAL A 42 76.58 8.62 39.58
C VAL A 42 76.08 9.07 40.94
N ILE A 43 75.59 10.30 41.02
CA ILE A 43 75.15 10.93 42.27
C ILE A 43 73.63 10.97 42.28
N THR A 44 73.03 10.21 43.20
CA THR A 44 71.57 10.13 43.38
C THR A 44 71.05 10.98 44.53
N GLU A 45 71.92 11.46 45.42
CA GLU A 45 71.54 12.27 46.58
C GLU A 45 71.33 13.74 46.19
N PRO A 46 70.19 14.35 46.58
CA PRO A 46 69.92 15.75 46.29
C PRO A 46 70.82 16.67 47.11
N GLY A 47 71.25 17.78 46.52
CA GLY A 47 72.06 18.80 47.21
C GLY A 47 73.14 19.41 46.34
N LEU A 48 73.92 20.30 46.95
CA LEU A 48 75.06 20.97 46.32
C LEU A 48 76.25 20.00 46.25
N LYS A 49 76.80 19.80 45.06
CA LYS A 49 77.94 18.91 44.82
C LYS A 49 79.02 19.67 44.05
N VAL A 50 80.26 19.21 44.18
CA VAL A 50 81.45 19.84 43.58
C VAL A 50 82.01 18.95 42.49
N LYS A 51 82.31 19.53 41.33
CA LYS A 51 83.01 18.93 40.19
C LYS A 51 84.24 19.75 39.83
N LEU A 52 85.16 19.17 39.08
CA LEU A 52 86.23 19.93 38.43
C LEU A 52 85.67 20.82 37.30
N PRO A 53 86.27 21.99 37.05
CA PRO A 53 85.78 22.87 35.99
C PRO A 53 85.93 22.21 34.61
N PRO A 54 85.08 22.54 33.63
CA PRO A 54 85.25 22.08 32.25
C PRO A 54 86.65 22.48 31.71
N PRO A 55 87.36 21.64 30.93
CA PRO A 55 86.88 20.42 30.27
C PRO A 55 87.13 19.10 31.05
N PHE A 56 87.65 19.16 32.28
CA PHE A 56 88.05 17.95 33.01
C PHE A 56 86.86 17.10 33.46
N GLN A 57 85.77 17.74 33.90
CA GLN A 57 84.53 17.07 34.30
C GLN A 57 83.26 17.75 33.78
N ASN A 58 82.40 16.94 33.17
CA ASN A 58 81.09 17.34 32.66
C ASN A 58 79.98 16.58 33.42
N VAL A 59 78.84 17.22 33.65
CA VAL A 59 77.70 16.61 34.35
C VAL A 59 76.52 16.54 33.41
N VAL A 60 75.93 15.35 33.29
CA VAL A 60 74.68 15.12 32.59
C VAL A 60 73.61 14.77 33.62
N PHE A 61 72.47 15.44 33.53
CA PHE A 61 71.33 15.15 34.41
C PHE A 61 70.35 14.22 33.70
N LEU A 62 69.97 13.15 34.39
CA LEU A 62 68.93 12.22 33.94
C LEU A 62 67.69 12.38 34.82
N ASP A 63 66.51 12.42 34.22
CA ASP A 63 65.24 12.45 34.96
C ASP A 63 64.93 11.06 35.55
N ARG A 64 64.68 11.00 36.86
CA ARG A 64 64.36 9.76 37.58
C ARG A 64 62.85 9.50 37.69
N ARG A 65 62.02 10.46 37.25
CA ARG A 65 60.56 10.35 37.32
C ARG A 65 60.04 9.27 36.37
N ILE A 66 58.79 8.87 36.60
CA ILE A 66 58.06 7.95 35.72
C ILE A 66 57.85 8.65 34.38
N GLN A 67 58.41 8.06 33.34
CA GLN A 67 58.24 8.48 31.96
C GLN A 67 57.15 7.64 31.28
N THR A 68 56.56 8.19 30.22
CA THR A 68 55.50 7.54 29.45
C THR A 68 55.97 7.38 28.02
N LEU A 69 55.98 6.15 27.54
CA LEU A 69 56.15 5.85 26.13
C LEU A 69 54.78 5.50 25.55
N ASP A 70 54.36 6.27 24.55
CA ASP A 70 53.15 6.00 23.78
C ASP A 70 53.51 5.35 22.45
N SER A 71 52.59 4.53 21.91
CA SER A 71 52.75 3.92 20.59
C SER A 71 52.89 4.99 19.49
N PRO A 72 54.03 5.08 18.78
CA PRO A 72 54.24 6.11 17.76
C PRO A 72 53.55 5.80 16.43
N GLU A 73 53.23 4.53 16.17
CA GLU A 73 52.61 4.07 14.92
C GLU A 73 51.47 3.09 15.17
N THR A 74 50.34 3.31 14.49
CA THR A 74 49.20 2.39 14.41
C THR A 74 49.49 1.28 13.39
N ARG A 75 50.41 0.38 13.73
CA ARG A 75 50.68 -0.80 12.88
C ARG A 75 49.64 -1.89 13.13
N PRO A 76 49.06 -2.49 12.08
CA PRO A 76 48.14 -3.60 12.23
C PRO A 76 48.85 -4.84 12.77
N ILE A 77 48.21 -5.50 13.73
CA ILE A 77 48.61 -6.77 14.31
C ILE A 77 47.54 -7.81 13.94
N PHE A 78 47.99 -9.00 13.54
CA PHE A 78 47.08 -10.10 13.23
C PHE A 78 46.86 -10.99 14.46
N THR A 79 45.59 -11.27 14.73
CA THR A 79 45.15 -12.26 15.72
C THR A 79 45.33 -13.70 15.22
N ALA A 80 45.12 -14.69 16.09
CA ALA A 80 45.13 -16.11 15.72
C ALA A 80 44.13 -16.43 14.58
N GLU A 81 43.04 -15.67 14.50
CA GLU A 81 41.99 -15.80 13.48
C GLU A 81 42.32 -15.00 12.19
N LYS A 82 43.56 -14.52 12.05
CA LYS A 82 44.03 -13.67 10.95
C LYS A 82 43.22 -12.37 10.79
N LYS A 83 42.58 -11.89 11.86
CA LYS A 83 41.91 -10.59 11.88
C LYS A 83 42.90 -9.49 12.23
N SER A 84 42.85 -8.40 11.48
CA SER A 84 43.75 -7.27 11.61
C SER A 84 43.19 -6.25 12.63
N LEU A 85 43.95 -6.02 13.69
CA LEU A 85 43.64 -5.10 14.77
C LEU A 85 44.73 -4.03 14.88
N VAL A 86 44.31 -2.80 15.17
CA VAL A 86 45.21 -1.71 15.54
C VAL A 86 45.09 -1.51 17.04
N ILE A 87 46.21 -1.63 17.75
CA ILE A 87 46.26 -1.57 19.22
C ILE A 87 47.09 -0.36 19.63
N ASP A 88 46.41 0.63 20.20
CA ASP A 88 47.05 1.80 20.80
C ASP A 88 47.49 1.43 22.21
N TRP A 89 48.79 1.53 22.51
CA TRP A 89 49.36 1.14 23.80
C TRP A 89 50.16 2.27 24.46
N LEU A 90 50.33 2.17 25.77
CA LEU A 90 51.22 3.02 26.57
C LEU A 90 52.00 2.18 27.57
N VAL A 91 53.24 2.60 27.84
CA VAL A 91 54.13 1.99 28.82
C VAL A 91 54.65 3.06 29.77
N LYS A 92 54.52 2.82 31.06
CA LYS A 92 55.12 3.65 32.12
C LYS A 92 56.43 3.02 32.56
N TRP A 93 57.52 3.76 32.50
CA TRP A 93 58.85 3.27 32.84
C TRP A 93 59.65 4.30 33.64
N ARG A 94 60.69 3.87 34.36
CA ARG A 94 61.63 4.76 35.05
C ARG A 94 63.05 4.23 34.99
N ILE A 95 64.05 5.11 35.15
CA ILE A 95 65.45 4.69 35.21
C ILE A 95 65.74 4.08 36.59
N LYS A 96 66.21 2.83 36.59
CA LYS A 96 66.63 2.11 37.81
C LYS A 96 68.15 2.14 37.96
N GLU A 97 68.87 1.91 36.86
CA GLU A 97 70.33 1.84 36.81
C GLU A 97 70.91 2.87 35.82
N PRO A 98 71.23 4.09 36.29
CA PRO A 98 71.69 5.18 35.42
C PRO A 98 72.97 4.87 34.64
N ARG A 99 73.89 4.08 35.23
CA ARG A 99 75.13 3.66 34.57
C ARG A 99 74.84 2.78 33.35
N GLN A 100 73.94 1.81 33.50
CA GLN A 100 73.57 0.90 32.44
C GLN A 100 72.75 1.60 31.35
N PHE A 101 71.86 2.50 31.75
CA PHE A 101 71.09 3.33 30.82
C PHE A 101 71.98 4.12 29.86
N ILE A 102 72.98 4.84 30.39
CA ILE A 102 73.91 5.64 29.57
C ILE A 102 74.77 4.77 28.67
N ARG A 103 75.29 3.65 29.18
CA ARG A 103 76.15 2.76 28.40
C ARG A 103 75.45 2.24 27.15
N ASN A 104 74.16 1.95 27.25
CA ASN A 104 73.43 1.31 26.17
C ASN A 104 72.65 2.30 25.28
N ASN A 105 72.11 3.38 25.85
CA ASN A 105 71.25 4.33 25.13
C ASN A 105 71.87 5.72 24.91
N GLY A 106 72.94 6.04 25.64
CA GLY A 106 73.48 7.40 25.72
C GLY A 106 72.74 8.29 26.73
N ALA A 107 73.05 9.59 26.70
CA ALA A 107 72.47 10.58 27.60
C ALA A 107 71.06 11.06 27.19
N ASP A 108 70.67 10.85 25.93
CA ASP A 108 69.38 11.31 25.40
C ASP A 108 68.28 10.25 25.61
N MET A 109 67.17 10.65 26.20
CA MET A 109 66.00 9.80 26.44
C MET A 109 65.32 9.37 25.14
N ARG A 110 65.36 10.19 24.09
CA ARG A 110 64.74 9.87 22.79
C ARG A 110 65.35 8.62 22.15
N ASN A 111 66.63 8.35 22.41
CA ASN A 111 67.29 7.14 21.92
C ASN A 111 66.69 5.88 22.54
N LEU A 112 66.30 5.93 23.81
CA LEU A 112 65.59 4.82 24.44
C LEU A 112 64.20 4.66 23.81
N GLU A 113 63.44 5.74 23.65
CA GLU A 113 62.07 5.66 23.09
C GLU A 113 62.07 5.00 21.70
N ASN A 114 63.01 5.40 20.84
CA ASN A 114 63.18 4.84 19.50
C ASN A 114 63.57 3.35 19.48
N ARG A 115 64.22 2.85 20.55
CA ARG A 115 64.65 1.44 20.68
C ARG A 115 63.65 0.58 21.43
N LEU A 116 62.98 1.15 22.43
CA LEU A 116 61.98 0.48 23.26
C LEU A 116 60.65 0.35 22.52
N SER A 117 60.28 1.30 21.66
CA SER A 117 59.01 1.24 20.92
C SER A 117 58.87 -0.01 20.02
N PRO A 118 59.87 -0.38 19.18
CA PRO A 118 59.82 -1.62 18.41
C PRO A 118 59.75 -2.89 19.25
N VAL A 119 60.42 -2.89 20.42
CA VAL A 119 60.41 -4.00 21.38
C VAL A 119 59.02 -4.19 21.98
N VAL A 120 58.38 -3.10 22.42
CA VAL A 120 57.00 -3.13 22.93
C VAL A 120 56.03 -3.59 21.84
N GLN A 121 56.19 -3.09 20.61
CA GLN A 121 55.38 -3.51 19.48
C GLN A 121 55.52 -5.01 19.19
N ALA A 122 56.73 -5.56 19.25
CA ALA A 122 56.98 -6.99 19.04
C ALA A 122 56.34 -7.85 20.15
N ALA A 123 56.42 -7.41 21.41
CA ALA A 123 55.78 -8.09 22.54
C ALA A 123 54.26 -8.15 22.38
N PHE A 124 53.61 -7.03 22.00
CA PHE A 124 52.18 -7.01 21.70
C PHE A 124 51.82 -7.89 20.50
N ASN A 125 52.63 -7.85 19.42
CA ASN A 125 52.38 -8.66 18.23
C ASN A 125 52.32 -10.15 18.57
N GLU A 126 53.30 -10.65 19.33
CA GLU A 126 53.34 -12.07 19.69
C GLU A 126 52.16 -12.49 20.58
N GLU A 127 51.82 -11.69 21.60
CA GLU A 127 50.73 -12.05 22.52
C GLU A 127 49.35 -11.97 21.87
N VAL A 128 49.17 -11.06 20.92
CA VAL A 128 47.91 -10.92 20.18
C VAL A 128 47.76 -11.99 19.10
N THR A 129 48.85 -12.42 18.45
CA THR A 129 48.82 -13.51 17.46
C THR A 129 48.42 -14.86 18.07
N LYS A 130 48.62 -15.06 19.38
CA LYS A 130 48.20 -16.29 20.09
C LYS A 130 46.70 -16.31 20.46
N ARG A 131 45.97 -15.20 20.32
CA ARG A 131 44.61 -15.04 20.86
C ARG A 131 43.58 -14.65 19.80
N THR A 132 42.32 -14.89 20.12
CA THR A 132 41.17 -14.47 19.30
C THR A 132 40.78 -13.02 19.57
N VAL A 133 40.01 -12.41 18.68
CA VAL A 133 39.55 -11.02 18.84
C VAL A 133 38.78 -10.82 20.15
N GLY A 134 37.89 -11.76 20.49
CA GLY A 134 37.11 -11.72 21.73
C GLY A 134 37.98 -11.81 22.99
N GLY A 135 39.06 -12.59 22.93
CA GLY A 135 40.04 -12.70 24.03
C GLY A 135 40.79 -11.40 24.27
N VAL A 136 41.22 -10.71 23.19
CA VAL A 136 41.95 -9.43 23.28
C VAL A 136 41.04 -8.27 23.71
N LEU A 137 39.76 -8.29 23.32
CA LEU A 137 38.80 -7.22 23.63
C LEU A 137 38.17 -7.32 25.02
N ALA A 138 37.88 -8.52 25.51
CA ALA A 138 37.07 -8.70 26.72
C ALA A 138 37.69 -9.67 27.74
N THR A 139 37.76 -10.96 27.41
CA THR A 139 37.93 -12.01 28.44
C THR A 139 39.37 -12.13 28.96
N GLU A 140 40.38 -11.75 28.17
CA GLU A 140 41.79 -11.97 28.52
C GLU A 140 42.66 -10.72 28.46
N ARG A 141 42.06 -9.53 28.42
CA ARG A 141 42.79 -8.26 28.27
C ARG A 141 43.83 -8.06 29.37
N GLU A 142 43.47 -8.31 30.63
CA GLU A 142 44.40 -8.20 31.76
C GLU A 142 45.58 -9.17 31.63
N LYS A 143 45.31 -10.39 31.18
CA LYS A 143 46.32 -11.42 30.95
C LYS A 143 47.29 -11.03 29.84
N VAL A 144 46.80 -10.43 28.74
CA VAL A 144 47.67 -9.85 27.70
C VAL A 144 48.60 -8.80 28.29
N MET A 145 48.10 -7.90 29.15
CA MET A 145 48.93 -6.86 29.75
C MET A 145 50.00 -7.43 30.67
N GLN A 146 49.66 -8.44 31.47
CA GLN A 146 50.60 -9.12 32.37
C GLN A 146 51.69 -9.86 31.59
N ASP A 147 51.32 -10.59 30.53
CA ASP A 147 52.27 -11.35 29.72
C ASP A 147 53.22 -10.42 28.95
N VAL A 148 52.71 -9.30 28.42
CA VAL A 148 53.54 -8.25 27.80
C VAL A 148 54.45 -7.58 28.83
N GLN A 149 53.94 -7.25 30.02
CA GLN A 149 54.75 -6.64 31.09
C GLN A 149 55.88 -7.57 31.55
N ALA A 150 55.59 -8.85 31.76
CA ALA A 150 56.57 -9.84 32.19
C ALA A 150 57.71 -9.96 31.17
N ARG A 151 57.36 -9.99 29.88
CA ARG A 151 58.34 -10.04 28.80
C ARG A 151 59.19 -8.78 28.72
N LEU A 152 58.56 -7.61 28.82
CA LEU A 152 59.27 -6.33 28.78
C LEU A 152 60.18 -6.14 30.00
N ALA A 153 59.88 -6.76 31.15
CA ALA A 153 60.69 -6.65 32.35
C ALA A 153 62.11 -7.22 32.16
N ASP A 154 62.27 -8.29 31.37
CA ASP A 154 63.59 -8.87 31.10
C ASP A 154 64.39 -8.05 30.09
N GLU A 155 63.74 -7.54 29.05
CA GLU A 155 64.39 -6.65 28.08
C GLU A 155 64.75 -5.28 28.71
N ALA A 156 63.90 -4.77 29.62
CA ALA A 156 64.11 -3.51 30.33
C ALA A 156 65.40 -3.48 31.18
N LYS A 157 65.79 -4.63 31.77
CA LYS A 157 67.07 -4.76 32.50
C LYS A 157 68.24 -4.42 31.59
N SER A 158 68.21 -4.86 30.32
CA SER A 158 69.28 -4.55 29.37
C SER A 158 69.40 -3.04 29.11
N PHE A 159 68.31 -2.29 29.19
CA PHE A 159 68.29 -0.84 29.02
C PHE A 159 68.55 -0.03 30.31
N GLY A 160 68.70 -0.67 31.46
CA GLY A 160 68.85 0.01 32.76
C GLY A 160 67.56 0.67 33.28
N ILE A 161 66.40 0.25 32.76
CA ILE A 161 65.09 0.79 33.13
C ILE A 161 64.22 -0.25 33.83
N GLU A 162 63.16 0.22 34.47
CA GLU A 162 62.14 -0.60 35.10
C GLU A 162 60.77 -0.24 34.52
N ILE A 163 60.03 -1.25 34.04
CA ILE A 163 58.66 -1.10 33.56
C ILE A 163 57.70 -1.20 34.75
N LEU A 164 56.88 -0.16 34.93
CA LEU A 164 55.94 -0.06 36.04
C LEU A 164 54.56 -0.57 35.65
N ASP A 165 54.07 -0.16 34.48
CA ASP A 165 52.75 -0.51 33.98
C ASP A 165 52.74 -0.49 32.45
N VAL A 166 51.92 -1.37 31.86
CA VAL A 166 51.62 -1.40 30.43
C VAL A 166 50.11 -1.29 30.33
N ARG A 167 49.58 -0.48 29.42
CA ARG A 167 48.13 -0.39 29.15
C ARG A 167 47.82 -0.30 27.67
N ILE A 168 46.72 -0.92 27.26
CA ILE A 168 46.08 -0.68 25.96
C ILE A 168 45.10 0.48 26.12
N LYS A 169 45.27 1.55 25.33
CA LYS A 169 44.33 2.69 25.22
C LYS A 169 43.08 2.29 24.45
N ARG A 170 43.27 1.71 23.26
CA ARG A 170 42.18 1.37 22.32
C ARG A 170 42.57 0.19 21.44
N VAL A 171 41.56 -0.56 21.01
CA VAL A 171 41.69 -1.64 20.01
C VAL A 171 40.65 -1.37 18.93
N ASP A 172 41.09 -1.09 17.72
CA ASP A 172 40.23 -0.84 16.57
C ASP A 172 40.45 -1.89 15.47
N PHE A 173 39.43 -2.13 14.65
CA PHE A 173 39.59 -2.86 13.40
C PHE A 173 40.18 -1.92 12.33
N VAL A 174 40.98 -2.47 11.41
CA VAL A 174 41.39 -1.72 10.21
C VAL A 174 40.14 -1.32 9.42
N ALA A 175 40.08 -0.07 8.95
CA ALA A 175 38.91 0.54 8.31
C ALA A 175 38.32 -0.27 7.14
N SER A 176 39.09 -1.18 6.53
CA SER A 176 38.65 -2.06 5.44
C SER A 176 37.72 -3.21 5.85
N ILE A 177 37.67 -3.60 7.13
CA ILE A 177 36.88 -4.76 7.60
C ILE A 177 35.49 -4.34 8.12
N THR A 178 35.35 -3.08 8.55
CA THR A 178 34.16 -2.52 9.19
C THR A 178 32.88 -2.76 8.38
N GLU A 179 32.92 -2.53 7.06
CA GLU A 179 31.74 -2.68 6.19
C GLU A 179 31.26 -4.14 6.08
N SER A 180 32.19 -5.10 6.01
CA SER A 180 31.85 -6.53 5.89
C SER A 180 31.18 -7.09 7.14
N VAL A 181 31.59 -6.60 8.32
CA VAL A 181 31.01 -7.00 9.61
C VAL A 181 29.61 -6.39 9.77
N TYR A 182 29.43 -5.10 9.42
CA TYR A 182 28.12 -4.47 9.46
C TYR A 182 27.11 -5.13 8.52
N ARG A 183 27.49 -5.43 7.26
CA ARG A 183 26.60 -6.17 6.34
C ARG A 183 26.21 -7.55 6.86
N ARG A 184 27.15 -8.28 7.50
CA ARG A 184 26.84 -9.59 8.08
C ARG A 184 25.89 -9.47 9.27
N MET A 185 26.12 -8.51 10.15
CA MET A 185 25.24 -8.24 11.30
C MET A 185 23.82 -7.85 10.86
N GLU A 186 23.69 -7.02 9.82
CA GLU A 186 22.39 -6.69 9.24
C GLU A 186 21.69 -7.92 8.65
N SER A 187 22.43 -8.77 7.94
CA SER A 187 21.87 -9.99 7.34
C SER A 187 21.38 -10.96 8.41
N GLU A 188 22.17 -11.22 9.45
CA GLU A 188 21.77 -12.09 10.57
C GLU A 188 20.56 -11.53 11.30
N ARG A 189 20.51 -10.21 11.55
CA ARG A 189 19.35 -9.56 12.19
C ARG A 189 18.09 -9.64 11.34
N LYS A 190 18.21 -9.43 10.02
CA LYS A 190 17.08 -9.60 9.08
C LYS A 190 16.59 -11.04 9.06
N GLN A 191 17.50 -12.01 9.07
CA GLN A 191 17.14 -13.43 9.09
C GLN A 191 16.39 -13.82 10.37
N VAL A 192 16.90 -13.42 11.54
CA VAL A 192 16.23 -13.67 12.83
C VAL A 192 14.85 -12.98 12.89
N ALA A 193 14.75 -11.75 12.42
CA ALA A 193 13.47 -11.03 12.38
C ALA A 193 12.45 -11.70 11.45
N ASN A 194 12.89 -12.17 10.27
CA ASN A 194 12.02 -12.89 9.34
C ASN A 194 11.58 -14.24 9.90
N GLU A 195 12.47 -14.98 10.56
CA GLU A 195 12.11 -16.24 11.21
C GLU A 195 11.06 -16.04 12.32
N LEU A 196 11.24 -15.02 13.17
CA LEU A 196 10.27 -14.67 14.21
C LEU A 196 8.92 -14.25 13.63
N ARG A 197 8.91 -13.45 12.55
CA ARG A 197 7.67 -13.06 11.85
C ARG A 197 6.96 -14.27 11.24
N SER A 198 7.70 -15.16 10.58
CA SER A 198 7.14 -16.38 10.00
C SER A 198 6.55 -17.31 11.07
N LYS A 199 7.24 -17.49 12.20
CA LYS A 199 6.71 -18.26 13.34
C LYS A 199 5.46 -17.62 13.93
N GLY A 200 5.48 -16.31 14.17
CA GLY A 200 4.31 -15.59 14.69
C GLY A 200 3.12 -15.63 13.75
N GLN A 201 3.33 -15.53 12.44
CA GLN A 201 2.26 -15.63 11.44
C GLN A 201 1.70 -17.05 11.35
N ALA A 202 2.55 -18.08 11.37
CA ALA A 202 2.10 -19.47 11.38
C ALA A 202 1.29 -19.81 12.64
N GLU A 203 1.73 -19.32 13.80
CA GLU A 203 1.03 -19.52 15.07
C GLU A 203 -0.31 -18.76 15.12
N SER A 204 -0.33 -17.51 14.63
CA SER A 204 -1.56 -16.73 14.49
C SER A 204 -2.57 -17.40 13.55
N GLU A 205 -2.11 -17.94 12.41
CA GLU A 205 -3.00 -18.62 11.46
C GLU A 205 -3.57 -19.90 12.06
N LYS A 206 -2.76 -20.65 12.81
CA LYS A 206 -3.21 -21.84 13.53
C LYS A 206 -4.27 -21.51 14.58
N ILE A 207 -4.06 -20.45 15.37
CA ILE A 207 -5.04 -19.99 16.37
C ILE A 207 -6.34 -19.56 15.69
N ARG A 208 -6.25 -18.82 14.58
CA ARG A 208 -7.43 -18.36 13.84
C ARG A 208 -8.22 -19.52 13.24
N ALA A 209 -7.53 -20.47 12.62
CA ALA A 209 -8.15 -21.66 12.05
C ALA A 209 -8.83 -22.53 13.12
N ASP A 210 -8.21 -22.68 14.30
CA ASP A 210 -8.83 -23.41 15.41
C ASP A 210 -10.06 -22.68 15.96
N ALA A 211 -10.00 -21.35 16.09
CA ALA A 211 -11.13 -20.54 16.52
C ALA A 211 -12.31 -20.59 15.53
N ASP A 212 -12.04 -20.51 14.21
CA ASP A 212 -13.07 -20.63 13.18
C ASP A 212 -13.70 -22.03 13.18
N ARG A 213 -12.88 -23.09 13.33
CA ARG A 213 -13.37 -24.47 13.47
C ARG A 213 -14.25 -24.63 14.71
N GLN A 214 -13.83 -24.10 15.86
CA GLN A 214 -14.63 -24.15 17.09
C GLN A 214 -15.97 -23.41 16.93
N ARG A 215 -15.96 -22.23 16.29
CA ARG A 215 -17.20 -21.50 15.99
C ARG A 215 -18.15 -22.33 15.13
N GLU A 216 -17.65 -22.93 14.07
CA GLU A 216 -18.47 -23.76 13.18
C GLU A 216 -19.06 -24.97 13.91
N VAL A 217 -18.27 -25.66 14.74
CA VAL A 217 -18.76 -26.78 15.55
C VAL A 217 -19.84 -26.31 16.53
N ILE A 218 -19.61 -25.23 17.27
CA ILE A 218 -20.57 -24.70 18.25
C ILE A 218 -21.89 -24.31 17.56
N VAL A 219 -21.81 -23.61 16.41
CA VAL A 219 -23.01 -23.21 15.65
C VAL A 219 -23.74 -24.43 15.10
N ALA A 220 -23.01 -25.43 14.59
CA ALA A 220 -23.60 -26.66 14.08
C ALA A 220 -24.28 -27.48 15.18
N GLU A 221 -23.66 -27.60 16.36
CA GLU A 221 -24.25 -28.27 17.52
C GLU A 221 -25.48 -27.53 18.04
N ALA A 222 -25.39 -26.20 18.19
CA ALA A 222 -26.52 -25.38 18.60
C ALA A 222 -27.68 -25.49 17.61
N TYR A 223 -27.40 -25.48 16.30
CA TYR A 223 -28.42 -25.64 15.27
C TYR A 223 -29.05 -27.04 15.30
N ARG A 224 -28.23 -28.10 15.42
CA ARG A 224 -28.71 -29.48 15.58
C ARG A 224 -29.65 -29.62 16.78
N ASP A 225 -29.25 -29.08 17.92
CA ASP A 225 -30.02 -29.20 19.16
C ASP A 225 -31.31 -28.37 19.08
N ALA A 226 -31.27 -27.18 18.47
CA ALA A 226 -32.48 -26.41 18.18
C ALA A 226 -33.43 -27.15 17.24
N GLN A 227 -32.92 -27.80 16.18
CA GLN A 227 -33.74 -28.59 15.25
C GLN A 227 -34.33 -29.84 15.90
N LYS A 228 -33.61 -30.49 16.84
CA LYS A 228 -34.18 -31.59 17.63
C LYS A 228 -35.35 -31.14 18.49
N VAL A 229 -35.16 -30.06 19.27
CA VAL A 229 -36.23 -29.51 20.13
C VAL A 229 -37.42 -29.06 19.30
N MET A 230 -37.18 -28.43 18.14
CA MET A 230 -38.24 -28.04 17.22
C MET A 230 -38.96 -29.26 16.64
N GLY A 231 -38.23 -30.28 16.20
CA GLY A 231 -38.82 -31.52 15.68
C GLY A 231 -39.64 -32.30 16.72
N GLU A 232 -39.19 -32.34 17.98
CA GLU A 232 -39.94 -32.92 19.09
C GLU A 232 -41.23 -32.14 19.36
N GLY A 233 -41.16 -30.80 19.38
CA GLY A 233 -42.32 -29.94 19.54
C GLY A 233 -43.32 -30.06 18.38
N ASP A 234 -42.83 -30.10 17.14
CA ASP A 234 -43.68 -30.28 15.95
C ASP A 234 -44.34 -31.66 15.92
N ALA A 235 -43.63 -32.70 16.36
CA ALA A 235 -44.18 -34.06 16.47
C ALA A 235 -45.30 -34.13 17.52
N GLU A 236 -45.09 -33.55 18.71
CA GLU A 236 -46.09 -33.53 19.78
C GLU A 236 -47.31 -32.66 19.41
N ALA A 237 -47.07 -31.50 18.79
CA ALA A 237 -48.13 -30.64 18.28
C ALA A 237 -48.93 -31.34 17.18
N SER A 238 -48.25 -31.98 16.23
CA SER A 238 -48.91 -32.71 15.14
C SER A 238 -49.73 -33.90 15.64
N ALA A 239 -49.24 -34.65 16.63
CA ALA A 239 -50.00 -35.73 17.26
C ALA A 239 -51.27 -35.22 17.95
N THR A 240 -51.16 -34.10 18.69
CA THR A 240 -52.28 -33.46 19.37
C THR A 240 -53.31 -32.91 18.37
N TYR A 241 -52.84 -32.24 17.33
CA TYR A 241 -53.69 -31.72 16.26
C TYR A 241 -54.38 -32.85 15.48
N ALA A 242 -53.68 -33.93 15.15
CA ALA A 242 -54.27 -35.08 14.47
C ALA A 242 -55.36 -35.75 15.34
N ALA A 243 -55.14 -35.87 16.65
CA ALA A 243 -56.13 -36.43 17.57
C ALA A 243 -57.39 -35.54 17.75
N ALA A 244 -57.21 -34.22 17.70
CA ALA A 244 -58.30 -33.25 17.82
C ALA A 244 -59.08 -33.08 16.49
N PHE A 245 -58.36 -32.90 15.38
CA PHE A 245 -58.92 -32.63 14.06
C PHE A 245 -59.34 -33.89 13.29
N GLY A 246 -58.84 -35.07 13.66
CA GLY A 246 -59.25 -36.34 13.07
C GLY A 246 -60.66 -36.81 13.46
N ARG A 247 -61.32 -36.15 14.43
CA ARG A 247 -62.70 -36.48 14.85
C ARG A 247 -63.77 -35.98 13.87
N ASP A 248 -63.52 -34.85 13.20
CA ASP A 248 -64.34 -34.31 12.10
C ASP A 248 -63.44 -33.57 11.10
N PRO A 249 -63.09 -34.19 9.96
CA PRO A 249 -62.18 -33.63 8.97
C PRO A 249 -62.70 -32.36 8.27
N GLN A 250 -64.02 -32.24 8.08
CA GLN A 250 -64.60 -31.07 7.40
C GLN A 250 -64.60 -29.86 8.33
N PHE A 251 -64.97 -30.06 9.60
CA PHE A 251 -64.88 -29.01 10.60
C PHE A 251 -63.42 -28.59 10.86
N ALA A 252 -62.49 -29.54 10.89
CA ALA A 252 -61.06 -29.25 11.04
C ALA A 252 -60.49 -28.38 9.90
N GLN A 253 -60.86 -28.66 8.66
CA GLN A 253 -60.40 -27.89 7.50
C GLN A 253 -60.95 -26.46 7.52
N PHE A 254 -62.21 -26.29 7.93
CA PHE A 254 -62.84 -24.98 8.13
C PHE A 254 -62.26 -24.24 9.34
N TYR A 255 -61.98 -24.94 10.44
CA TYR A 255 -61.41 -24.35 11.64
C TYR A 255 -59.96 -23.92 11.40
N ARG A 256 -59.15 -24.72 10.71
CA ARG A 256 -57.77 -24.34 10.33
C ARG A 256 -57.74 -23.17 9.35
N SER A 257 -58.69 -23.05 8.42
CA SER A 257 -58.75 -21.87 7.55
C SER A 257 -59.12 -20.60 8.33
N LEU A 258 -60.00 -20.71 9.33
CA LEU A 258 -60.33 -19.63 10.25
C LEU A 258 -59.19 -19.30 11.22
N GLU A 259 -58.46 -20.31 11.71
CA GLU A 259 -57.32 -20.12 12.60
C GLU A 259 -56.12 -19.53 11.86
N ALA A 260 -55.86 -19.97 10.62
CA ALA A 260 -54.89 -19.35 9.72
C ALA A 260 -55.25 -17.89 9.47
N TYR A 261 -56.53 -17.58 9.21
CA TYR A 261 -56.99 -16.20 9.14
C TYR A 261 -56.70 -15.48 10.46
N ARG A 262 -57.18 -15.99 11.59
CA ARG A 262 -57.10 -15.32 12.90
C ARG A 262 -55.67 -15.14 13.43
N ALA A 263 -54.77 -16.06 13.11
CA ALA A 263 -53.35 -15.99 13.44
C ALA A 263 -52.61 -14.96 12.55
N THR A 264 -53.09 -14.74 11.32
CA THR A 264 -52.63 -13.66 10.43
C THR A 264 -53.10 -12.27 10.92
N TRP A 265 -54.03 -12.20 11.87
CA TRP A 265 -54.63 -10.96 12.39
C TRP A 265 -54.52 -10.83 13.92
N ARG A 266 -53.41 -11.26 14.53
CA ARG A 266 -53.26 -11.25 16.00
C ARG A 266 -52.94 -9.85 16.55
N ASN A 267 -52.27 -9.01 15.76
CA ASN A 267 -52.03 -7.60 16.08
C ASN A 267 -52.74 -6.69 15.07
N LYS A 268 -53.12 -5.47 15.50
CA LYS A 268 -53.66 -4.43 14.59
C LYS A 268 -52.67 -3.96 13.50
N SER A 269 -51.47 -4.52 13.47
CA SER A 269 -50.36 -4.20 12.57
C SER A 269 -49.89 -5.40 11.73
N ASP A 270 -50.58 -6.54 11.79
CA ASP A 270 -50.22 -7.69 10.95
C ASP A 270 -50.70 -7.44 9.51
N VAL A 271 -49.76 -7.45 8.57
CA VAL A 271 -49.98 -7.18 7.14
C VAL A 271 -49.86 -8.49 6.37
N MET A 272 -50.93 -8.86 5.65
CA MET A 272 -50.92 -9.94 4.67
C MET A 272 -50.14 -9.48 3.43
N VAL A 273 -48.87 -9.84 3.33
CA VAL A 273 -48.12 -9.70 2.07
C VAL A 273 -48.45 -10.91 1.20
N VAL A 274 -49.57 -10.82 0.48
CA VAL A 274 -49.58 -11.41 -0.86
C VAL A 274 -48.63 -10.55 -1.65
N GLU A 275 -47.49 -11.11 -2.01
CA GLU A 275 -46.56 -10.42 -2.90
C GLU A 275 -47.03 -10.66 -4.33
N PRO A 276 -47.63 -9.65 -4.96
CA PRO A 276 -47.19 -9.29 -6.28
C PRO A 276 -46.29 -8.07 -6.08
N ASN A 277 -44.99 -8.34 -6.20
CA ASN A 277 -44.10 -7.47 -6.96
C ASN A 277 -43.35 -6.39 -6.18
N SER A 278 -42.23 -6.80 -5.56
CA SER A 278 -40.96 -6.08 -5.81
C SER A 278 -40.33 -6.60 -7.12
N ASP A 279 -41.07 -6.44 -8.23
CA ASP A 279 -40.85 -7.19 -9.47
C ASP A 279 -39.55 -6.91 -10.22
N PHE A 280 -38.87 -5.81 -9.92
CA PHE A 280 -37.83 -5.35 -10.84
C PHE A 280 -36.55 -6.19 -10.75
N TYR A 281 -36.18 -6.69 -9.58
CA TYR A 281 -34.94 -7.48 -9.38
C TYR A 281 -35.21 -8.95 -9.09
N ASP A 282 -36.27 -9.28 -8.34
CA ASP A 282 -36.56 -10.66 -7.94
C ASP A 282 -37.09 -11.52 -9.09
N LEU A 283 -37.87 -10.92 -10.01
CA LEU A 283 -38.28 -11.62 -11.22
C LEU A 283 -37.15 -11.75 -12.23
N LYS A 284 -36.20 -10.81 -12.30
CA LYS A 284 -35.15 -10.78 -13.34
C LYS A 284 -33.93 -11.63 -13.03
N THR A 285 -33.69 -11.92 -11.75
CA THR A 285 -32.50 -12.64 -11.30
C THR A 285 -32.72 -14.15 -11.45
N PHE A 286 -31.83 -14.84 -12.17
CA PHE A 286 -31.82 -16.30 -12.14
C PHE A 286 -31.39 -16.78 -10.75
N LYS A 287 -32.18 -17.65 -10.14
CA LYS A 287 -31.89 -18.24 -8.82
C LYS A 287 -31.29 -19.64 -9.02
N LEU A 288 -30.20 -19.89 -8.32
CA LEU A 288 -29.44 -21.14 -8.31
C LEU A 288 -29.33 -21.62 -6.86
N VAL A 289 -29.05 -22.90 -6.65
CA VAL A 289 -28.75 -23.44 -5.32
C VAL A 289 -27.27 -23.79 -5.27
N ASP A 290 -26.56 -23.24 -4.30
CA ASP A 290 -25.20 -23.67 -4.01
C ASP A 290 -25.22 -25.09 -3.46
N GLN A 291 -24.56 -26.02 -4.14
CA GLN A 291 -24.54 -27.43 -3.75
C GLN A 291 -23.78 -27.67 -2.44
N LEU A 292 -22.86 -26.78 -2.06
CA LEU A 292 -22.07 -26.93 -0.84
C LEU A 292 -22.83 -26.44 0.38
N SER A 293 -23.40 -25.23 0.32
CA SER A 293 -24.09 -24.63 1.47
C SER A 293 -25.61 -24.82 1.48
N GLY A 294 -26.21 -25.27 0.38
CA GLY A 294 -27.66 -25.32 0.19
C GLY A 294 -28.32 -23.94 0.06
N ARG A 295 -27.54 -22.85 0.10
CA ARG A 295 -28.06 -21.49 0.04
C ARG A 295 -28.44 -21.10 -1.39
N THR A 296 -29.45 -20.25 -1.52
CA THR A 296 -29.81 -19.68 -2.81
C THR A 296 -28.76 -18.65 -3.25
N LEU A 297 -28.26 -18.79 -4.48
CA LEU A 297 -27.42 -17.82 -5.17
C LEU A 297 -28.23 -17.13 -6.27
N GLY A 298 -27.98 -15.83 -6.48
CA GLY A 298 -28.52 -15.09 -7.60
C GLY A 298 -27.46 -14.86 -8.67
N LEU A 299 -27.74 -15.21 -9.92
CA LEU A 299 -26.92 -14.80 -11.06
C LEU A 299 -27.21 -13.33 -11.35
N ARG A 300 -26.17 -12.50 -11.38
CA ARG A 300 -26.31 -11.04 -11.47
C ARG A 300 -27.18 -10.60 -12.65
N ALA A 301 -28.25 -9.88 -12.35
CA ALA A 301 -29.09 -9.17 -13.31
C ALA A 301 -28.63 -7.72 -13.54
N ASP A 302 -27.79 -7.21 -12.64
CA ASP A 302 -27.21 -5.87 -12.68
C ASP A 302 -25.86 -5.90 -11.94
N THR A 303 -24.89 -5.12 -12.41
CA THR A 303 -23.55 -5.01 -11.81
C THR A 303 -23.53 -4.00 -10.67
N THR A 304 -24.40 -2.99 -10.68
CA THR A 304 -24.39 -1.87 -9.71
C THR A 304 -24.44 -2.32 -8.25
N PRO A 305 -25.29 -3.28 -7.83
CA PRO A 305 -25.29 -3.78 -6.45
C PRO A 305 -23.96 -4.43 -6.03
N GLN A 306 -23.25 -5.07 -6.98
CA GLN A 306 -21.94 -5.65 -6.72
C GLN A 306 -20.87 -4.56 -6.54
N VAL A 307 -20.94 -3.50 -7.34
CA VAL A 307 -20.04 -2.34 -7.24
C VAL A 307 -20.26 -1.61 -5.92
N ALA A 308 -21.51 -1.38 -5.52
CA ALA A 308 -21.85 -0.81 -4.21
C ALA A 308 -21.30 -1.66 -3.06
N ARG A 309 -21.41 -3.00 -3.14
CA ARG A 309 -20.80 -3.92 -2.17
C ARG A 309 -19.26 -3.84 -2.15
N ILE A 310 -18.63 -3.67 -3.32
CA ILE A 310 -17.17 -3.50 -3.44
C ILE A 310 -16.72 -2.19 -2.78
N ASP A 311 -17.42 -1.07 -3.05
CA ASP A 311 -17.11 0.21 -2.40
C ASP A 311 -17.28 0.11 -0.88
N ALA A 312 -18.41 -0.45 -0.42
CA ALA A 312 -18.76 -0.54 0.99
C ALA A 312 -17.79 -1.41 1.82
N HIS A 313 -17.38 -2.57 1.30
CA HIS A 313 -16.64 -3.57 2.10
C HIS A 313 -15.21 -3.85 1.63
N LEU A 314 -14.94 -3.86 0.32
CA LEU A 314 -13.63 -4.24 -0.20
C LEU A 314 -12.67 -3.05 -0.26
N LEU A 315 -13.16 -1.90 -0.74
CA LEU A 315 -12.34 -0.69 -0.85
C LEU A 315 -12.39 0.13 0.43
N ASN A 316 -13.58 0.32 1.01
CA ASN A 316 -13.82 0.99 2.28
C ASN A 316 -13.17 2.40 2.39
N ARG A 317 -12.95 3.09 1.26
CA ARG A 317 -12.26 4.39 1.20
C ARG A 317 -13.11 5.48 1.85
N GLN A 318 -12.50 6.51 2.42
CA GLN A 318 -13.25 7.66 2.97
C GLN A 318 -13.55 8.74 1.93
N GLY A 319 -12.68 8.93 0.93
CA GLY A 319 -12.86 9.92 -0.14
C GLY A 319 -13.84 9.47 -1.24
N VAL A 320 -13.77 10.18 -2.38
CA VAL A 320 -14.51 9.85 -3.60
C VAL A 320 -13.92 8.59 -4.24
N THR A 321 -14.78 7.64 -4.60
CA THR A 321 -14.41 6.42 -5.32
C THR A 321 -15.01 6.48 -6.73
N ARG A 322 -14.21 6.19 -7.76
CA ARG A 322 -14.67 6.03 -9.14
C ARG A 322 -14.41 4.59 -9.58
N LEU A 323 -15.43 3.90 -10.07
CA LEU A 323 -15.35 2.52 -10.55
C LEU A 323 -15.96 2.43 -11.94
N CYS A 324 -15.41 1.57 -12.78
CA CYS A 324 -16.02 1.18 -14.04
C CYS A 324 -16.05 -0.33 -14.16
N TYR A 325 -16.95 -0.84 -15.00
CA TYR A 325 -17.13 -2.26 -15.22
C TYR A 325 -17.57 -2.54 -16.66
N CYS A 326 -17.24 -3.74 -17.12
CA CYS A 326 -17.76 -4.32 -18.35
C CYS A 326 -17.92 -5.83 -18.12
N GLY A 327 -19.13 -6.35 -18.25
CA GLY A 327 -19.36 -7.77 -18.01
C GLY A 327 -20.79 -8.22 -18.31
N PRO A 328 -20.99 -9.55 -18.48
CA PRO A 328 -22.31 -10.09 -18.78
C PRO A 328 -23.24 -9.99 -17.56
N VAL A 329 -24.48 -9.59 -17.82
CA VAL A 329 -25.62 -9.68 -16.88
C VAL A 329 -26.74 -10.49 -17.53
N LEU A 330 -27.49 -11.23 -16.72
CA LEU A 330 -28.53 -12.13 -17.21
C LEU A 330 -29.89 -11.79 -16.61
N HIS A 331 -30.90 -11.73 -17.47
CA HIS A 331 -32.29 -11.51 -17.09
C HIS A 331 -33.12 -12.75 -17.43
N THR A 332 -34.02 -13.15 -16.53
CA THR A 332 -34.96 -14.25 -16.78
C THR A 332 -35.90 -13.96 -17.97
N LYS A 333 -36.26 -12.68 -18.16
CA LYS A 333 -37.12 -12.15 -19.23
C LYS A 333 -36.40 -11.01 -19.96
N PRO A 334 -36.56 -10.89 -21.29
CA PRO A 334 -35.99 -9.77 -22.05
C PRO A 334 -36.66 -8.44 -21.66
N GLN A 335 -35.90 -7.33 -21.72
CA GLN A 335 -36.41 -5.99 -21.34
C GLN A 335 -37.19 -5.28 -22.45
N GLY A 336 -37.30 -5.88 -23.64
CA GLY A 336 -38.01 -5.32 -24.78
C GLY A 336 -38.05 -6.31 -25.94
N SER A 337 -38.83 -5.99 -26.97
CA SER A 337 -39.08 -6.89 -28.11
C SER A 337 -37.83 -7.30 -28.89
N GLN A 338 -36.73 -6.53 -28.78
CA GLN A 338 -35.45 -6.79 -29.46
C GLN A 338 -34.29 -6.98 -28.46
N SER A 339 -34.59 -7.06 -27.15
CA SER A 339 -33.55 -7.21 -26.12
C SER A 339 -33.16 -8.68 -25.96
N THR A 340 -31.86 -8.93 -25.91
CA THR A 340 -31.33 -10.20 -25.42
C THR A 340 -31.55 -10.34 -23.90
N ARG A 341 -31.58 -11.58 -23.42
CA ARG A 341 -31.56 -11.93 -21.98
C ARG A 341 -30.15 -11.97 -21.39
N GLU A 342 -29.14 -12.01 -22.24
CA GLU A 342 -27.72 -11.88 -21.87
C GLU A 342 -27.22 -10.56 -22.45
N GLN A 343 -27.06 -9.55 -21.59
CA GLN A 343 -26.55 -8.23 -21.97
C GLN A 343 -25.08 -8.11 -21.60
N LEU A 344 -24.30 -7.38 -22.39
CA LEU A 344 -22.93 -7.02 -22.03
C LEU A 344 -22.95 -5.62 -21.42
N GLN A 345 -23.15 -5.56 -20.11
CA GLN A 345 -23.31 -4.30 -19.41
C GLN A 345 -21.95 -3.62 -19.23
N LEU A 346 -21.83 -2.39 -19.70
CA LEU A 346 -20.73 -1.48 -19.39
C LEU A 346 -21.28 -0.31 -18.58
N GLY A 347 -20.54 0.13 -17.58
CA GLY A 347 -20.96 1.26 -16.76
C GLY A 347 -19.84 1.85 -15.93
N ALA A 348 -20.16 2.99 -15.32
CA ALA A 348 -19.26 3.71 -14.42
C ALA A 348 -20.05 4.34 -13.27
N GLU A 349 -19.44 4.36 -12.09
CA GLU A 349 -20.04 4.77 -10.83
C GLU A 349 -19.11 5.69 -10.04
N ILE A 350 -19.66 6.74 -9.45
CA ILE A 350 -19.00 7.64 -8.52
C ILE A 350 -19.68 7.52 -7.15
N PHE A 351 -18.90 7.18 -6.12
CA PHE A 351 -19.35 7.10 -4.73
C PHE A 351 -18.69 8.20 -3.88
N GLY A 352 -19.44 8.71 -2.92
CA GLY A 352 -18.93 9.58 -1.86
C GLY A 352 -18.97 11.08 -2.16
N HIS A 353 -19.63 11.52 -3.24
CA HIS A 353 -19.84 12.94 -3.56
C HIS A 353 -21.32 13.27 -3.75
N ALA A 354 -21.85 14.22 -2.97
CA ALA A 354 -23.26 14.59 -2.98
C ALA A 354 -23.60 15.74 -3.95
N GLY A 355 -22.60 16.49 -4.40
CA GLY A 355 -22.81 17.66 -5.26
C GLY A 355 -23.09 17.28 -6.72
N LEU A 356 -23.65 18.25 -7.46
CA LEU A 356 -24.04 18.13 -8.87
C LEU A 356 -22.85 17.89 -9.80
N GLU A 357 -21.63 18.15 -9.34
CA GLU A 357 -20.41 17.92 -10.11
C GLU A 357 -20.24 16.44 -10.48
N ALA A 358 -20.68 15.52 -9.61
CA ALA A 358 -20.63 14.09 -9.92
C ALA A 358 -21.74 13.67 -10.89
N ASP A 359 -22.94 14.28 -10.79
CA ASP A 359 -24.03 14.04 -11.76
C ASP A 359 -23.65 14.53 -13.16
N LEU A 360 -22.97 15.69 -13.23
CA LEU A 360 -22.45 16.23 -14.48
C LEU A 360 -21.33 15.34 -15.06
N GLU A 361 -20.32 15.00 -14.26
CA GLU A 361 -19.18 14.17 -14.71
C GLU A 361 -19.65 12.82 -15.29
N ILE A 362 -20.67 12.21 -14.69
CA ILE A 362 -21.27 10.96 -15.18
C ILE A 362 -22.01 11.14 -16.52
N GLN A 363 -22.74 12.24 -16.68
CA GLN A 363 -23.46 12.53 -17.94
C GLN A 363 -22.47 12.87 -19.07
N GLU A 364 -21.45 13.67 -18.79
CA GLU A 364 -20.39 13.99 -19.75
C GLU A 364 -19.62 12.72 -20.16
N LEU A 365 -19.29 11.84 -19.20
CA LEU A 365 -18.63 10.57 -19.50
C LEU A 365 -19.51 9.66 -20.38
N ALA A 366 -20.82 9.58 -20.10
CA ALA A 366 -21.75 8.80 -20.91
C ALA A 366 -21.88 9.36 -22.34
N LEU A 367 -22.06 10.68 -22.49
CA LEU A 367 -22.17 11.34 -23.78
C LEU A 367 -20.87 11.24 -24.59
N GLY A 368 -19.74 11.57 -23.97
CA GLY A 368 -18.42 11.47 -24.58
C GLY A 368 -18.08 10.03 -25.00
N GLY A 369 -18.46 9.04 -24.20
CA GLY A 369 -18.29 7.62 -24.54
C GLY A 369 -19.10 7.20 -25.77
N LEU A 370 -20.37 7.63 -25.86
CA LEU A 370 -21.24 7.34 -27.00
C LEU A 370 -20.75 8.04 -28.29
N GLN A 371 -20.29 9.28 -28.18
CA GLN A 371 -19.70 10.02 -29.30
C GLN A 371 -18.38 9.41 -29.78
N ALA A 372 -17.52 8.98 -28.85
CA ALA A 372 -16.29 8.27 -29.17
C ALA A 372 -16.56 6.94 -29.89
N ALA A 373 -17.69 6.29 -29.61
CA ALA A 373 -18.18 5.13 -30.35
C ALA A 373 -18.78 5.47 -31.74
N GLY A 374 -18.76 6.75 -32.15
CA GLY A 374 -19.24 7.21 -33.45
C GLY A 374 -20.77 7.33 -33.55
N VAL A 375 -21.49 7.28 -32.42
CA VAL A 375 -22.95 7.47 -32.40
C VAL A 375 -23.28 8.94 -32.64
N LYS A 376 -24.21 9.19 -33.56
CA LYS A 376 -24.61 10.54 -33.98
C LYS A 376 -26.03 10.88 -33.51
N ALA A 377 -26.35 12.17 -33.50
CA ALA A 377 -27.69 12.69 -33.17
C ALA A 377 -28.22 12.16 -31.83
N LEU A 378 -27.44 12.37 -30.78
CA LEU A 378 -27.81 11.98 -29.42
C LEU A 378 -28.88 12.92 -28.85
N THR A 379 -29.80 12.33 -28.09
CA THR A 379 -30.77 13.05 -27.26
C THR A 379 -30.63 12.55 -25.83
N ILE A 380 -30.39 13.45 -24.87
CA ILE A 380 -30.40 13.13 -23.45
C ILE A 380 -31.71 13.63 -22.86
N ASP A 381 -32.44 12.72 -22.22
CA ASP A 381 -33.69 13.02 -21.52
C ASP A 381 -33.42 13.04 -20.01
N LEU A 382 -33.79 14.14 -19.34
CA LEU A 382 -33.51 14.39 -17.94
C LEU A 382 -34.80 14.35 -17.10
N GLY A 383 -34.69 13.73 -15.92
CA GLY A 383 -35.76 13.70 -14.93
C GLY A 383 -35.22 13.71 -13.51
N ASP A 384 -36.10 13.81 -12.51
CA ASP A 384 -35.68 13.80 -11.12
C ASP A 384 -36.72 13.12 -10.22
N ALA A 385 -36.29 12.05 -9.55
CA ALA A 385 -37.15 11.25 -8.68
C ALA A 385 -37.70 12.05 -7.49
N ARG A 386 -37.02 13.13 -7.08
CA ARG A 386 -37.43 14.00 -5.97
C ARG A 386 -38.72 14.75 -6.28
N ILE A 387 -39.03 15.03 -7.54
CA ILE A 387 -40.24 15.80 -7.91
C ILE A 387 -41.50 15.05 -7.52
N VAL A 388 -41.65 13.81 -7.98
CA VAL A 388 -42.85 13.01 -7.68
C VAL A 388 -42.88 12.60 -6.21
N ARG A 389 -41.73 12.26 -5.60
CA ARG A 389 -41.63 12.04 -4.15
C ARG A 389 -42.11 13.27 -3.38
N ALA A 390 -41.72 14.48 -3.81
CA ALA A 390 -42.15 15.71 -3.19
C ALA A 390 -43.64 15.98 -3.37
N VAL A 391 -44.23 15.67 -4.52
CA VAL A 391 -45.68 15.84 -4.77
C VAL A 391 -46.51 14.92 -3.89
N LEU A 392 -46.05 13.67 -3.71
CA LEU A 392 -46.72 12.65 -2.90
C LEU A 392 -46.40 12.75 -1.39
N ALA A 393 -45.39 13.54 -1.00
CA ALA A 393 -44.94 13.65 0.38
C ALA A 393 -46.06 14.09 1.33
N GLY A 394 -46.14 13.43 2.48
CA GLY A 394 -47.11 13.72 3.55
C GLY A 394 -48.50 13.13 3.33
N LEU A 395 -48.71 12.33 2.27
CA LEU A 395 -49.97 11.65 2.01
C LEU A 395 -49.95 10.21 2.58
N PRO A 396 -51.00 9.77 3.27
CA PRO A 396 -51.15 8.40 3.70
C PRO A 396 -51.62 7.54 2.52
N LEU A 397 -50.72 7.27 1.58
CA LEU A 397 -50.97 6.35 0.47
C LEU A 397 -50.61 4.94 0.90
N ASP A 398 -51.49 3.99 0.61
CA ASP A 398 -51.13 2.58 0.69
C ASP A 398 -50.08 2.23 -0.40
N ALA A 399 -49.39 1.10 -0.20
CA ALA A 399 -48.33 0.68 -1.11
C ALA A 399 -48.85 0.31 -2.51
N GLU A 400 -50.10 -0.17 -2.60
CA GLU A 400 -50.72 -0.60 -3.86
C GLU A 400 -51.07 0.59 -4.75
N VAL A 401 -51.73 1.62 -4.19
CA VAL A 401 -52.05 2.88 -4.86
C VAL A 401 -50.77 3.61 -5.24
N LEU A 402 -49.74 3.64 -4.38
CA LEU A 402 -48.46 4.25 -4.74
C LEU A 402 -47.82 3.55 -5.95
N THR A 403 -47.80 2.21 -5.94
CA THR A 403 -47.25 1.40 -7.05
C THR A 403 -48.06 1.61 -8.33
N GLY A 404 -49.39 1.63 -8.22
CA GLY A 404 -50.31 1.93 -9.32
C GLY A 404 -50.09 3.33 -9.90
N LEU A 405 -49.94 4.35 -9.05
CA LEU A 405 -49.65 5.72 -9.47
C LEU A 405 -48.31 5.84 -10.19
N VAL A 406 -47.24 5.23 -9.64
CA VAL A 406 -45.92 5.21 -10.27
C VAL A 406 -45.96 4.53 -11.63
N SER A 407 -46.67 3.39 -11.74
CA SER A 407 -46.87 2.69 -13.01
C SER A 407 -47.66 3.55 -14.00
N ALA A 408 -48.77 4.16 -13.55
CA ALA A 408 -49.63 5.00 -14.38
C ALA A 408 -48.92 6.26 -14.89
N LEU A 409 -48.08 6.89 -14.07
CA LEU A 409 -47.23 8.01 -14.49
C LEU A 409 -46.22 7.57 -15.55
N THR A 410 -45.56 6.42 -15.34
CA THR A 410 -44.56 5.89 -16.28
C THR A 410 -45.18 5.52 -17.64
N THR A 411 -46.40 4.96 -17.66
CA THR A 411 -47.12 4.64 -18.90
C THR A 411 -47.97 5.79 -19.44
N LYS A 412 -47.94 6.94 -18.77
CA LYS A 412 -48.76 8.13 -19.03
C LYS A 412 -50.26 7.87 -19.11
N ASP A 413 -50.76 6.95 -18.28
CA ASP A 413 -52.19 6.62 -18.18
C ASP A 413 -52.95 7.67 -17.35
N ARG A 414 -53.42 8.72 -18.03
CA ARG A 414 -54.19 9.81 -17.42
C ARG A 414 -55.45 9.32 -16.69
N SER A 415 -56.13 8.31 -17.22
CA SER A 415 -57.37 7.81 -16.65
C SER A 415 -57.09 7.13 -15.31
N LEU A 416 -56.08 6.26 -15.27
CA LEU A 416 -55.68 5.55 -14.06
C LEU A 416 -55.09 6.49 -13.01
N VAL A 417 -54.30 7.50 -13.41
CA VAL A 417 -53.83 8.54 -12.47
C VAL A 417 -55.01 9.26 -11.83
N LYS A 418 -56.04 9.62 -12.61
CA LYS A 418 -57.22 10.32 -12.09
C LYS A 418 -58.02 9.45 -11.11
N GLU A 419 -58.14 8.16 -11.39
CA GLU A 419 -58.81 7.18 -10.53
C GLU A 419 -58.06 7.00 -9.20
N LEU A 420 -56.77 6.67 -9.26
CA LEU A 420 -55.93 6.40 -8.09
C LEU A 420 -55.67 7.66 -7.24
N ALA A 421 -55.58 8.83 -7.87
CA ALA A 421 -55.41 10.11 -7.17
C ALA A 421 -56.74 10.75 -6.73
N SER A 422 -57.88 10.05 -6.85
CA SER A 422 -59.21 10.60 -6.50
C SER A 422 -59.34 10.97 -5.02
N ALA A 423 -58.69 10.21 -4.14
CA ALA A 423 -58.64 10.46 -2.69
C ALA A 423 -57.54 11.45 -2.27
N CYS A 424 -56.65 11.87 -3.20
CA CYS A 424 -55.60 12.84 -2.92
C CYS A 424 -56.16 14.27 -2.85
N PRO A 425 -55.49 15.19 -2.13
CA PRO A 425 -55.80 16.62 -2.20
C PRO A 425 -55.79 17.12 -3.64
N VAL A 426 -56.67 18.09 -3.94
CA VAL A 426 -56.82 18.68 -5.29
C VAL A 426 -55.47 19.15 -5.84
N GLU A 427 -54.67 19.83 -5.02
CA GLU A 427 -53.33 20.29 -5.40
C GLU A 427 -52.40 19.14 -5.84
N THR A 428 -52.39 18.02 -5.11
CA THR A 428 -51.58 16.84 -5.49
C THR A 428 -52.13 16.18 -6.75
N ARG A 429 -53.44 15.99 -6.85
CA ARG A 429 -54.07 15.34 -8.01
C ARG A 429 -53.81 16.14 -9.28
N ASP A 430 -53.97 17.46 -9.22
CA ASP A 430 -53.75 18.34 -10.36
C ASP A 430 -52.26 18.36 -10.74
N ALA A 431 -51.34 18.32 -9.75
CA ALA A 431 -49.90 18.17 -10.01
C ALA A 431 -49.55 16.84 -10.68
N LEU A 432 -50.13 15.72 -10.24
CA LEU A 432 -49.94 14.39 -10.85
C LEU A 432 -50.43 14.34 -12.29
N LEU A 433 -51.58 14.98 -12.57
CA LEU A 433 -52.10 15.10 -13.93
C LEU A 433 -51.26 16.03 -14.79
N ALA A 434 -50.70 17.11 -14.22
CA ALA A 434 -49.82 18.03 -14.92
C ALA A 434 -48.49 17.35 -15.29
N LEU A 435 -47.92 16.52 -14.42
CA LEU A 435 -46.68 15.78 -14.69
C LEU A 435 -46.73 15.00 -16.01
N LEU A 436 -47.89 14.43 -16.36
CA LEU A 436 -48.09 13.69 -17.62
C LEU A 436 -47.82 14.51 -18.87
N ASP A 437 -47.97 15.84 -18.78
CA ASP A 437 -47.75 16.79 -19.87
C ASP A 437 -46.38 17.50 -19.76
N LEU A 438 -45.63 17.29 -18.67
CA LEU A 438 -44.32 17.87 -18.43
C LEU A 438 -43.20 17.03 -19.07
N TYR A 439 -43.25 16.93 -20.40
CA TYR A 439 -42.21 16.33 -21.21
C TYR A 439 -41.96 17.13 -22.50
N GLY A 440 -40.70 17.21 -22.96
CA GLY A 440 -40.35 18.07 -24.09
C GLY A 440 -39.00 18.77 -23.93
N GLY A 441 -38.88 19.98 -24.48
CA GLY A 441 -37.65 20.77 -24.45
C GLY A 441 -37.47 21.60 -23.17
N PRO A 442 -36.52 22.56 -23.18
CA PRO A 442 -36.21 23.41 -22.02
C PRO A 442 -37.39 24.20 -21.45
N GLU A 443 -38.43 24.46 -22.25
CA GLU A 443 -39.68 25.10 -21.82
C GLU A 443 -40.40 24.32 -20.69
N VAL A 444 -40.18 23.01 -20.58
CA VAL A 444 -40.77 22.15 -19.56
C VAL A 444 -40.39 22.61 -18.16
N LEU A 445 -39.15 23.07 -17.92
CA LEU A 445 -38.74 23.52 -16.58
C LEU A 445 -39.48 24.78 -16.14
N VAL A 446 -39.75 25.68 -17.08
CA VAL A 446 -40.52 26.91 -16.83
C VAL A 446 -41.98 26.57 -16.53
N GLU A 447 -42.57 25.69 -17.34
CA GLU A 447 -43.94 25.23 -17.15
C GLU A 447 -44.09 24.45 -15.84
N ALA A 448 -43.16 23.56 -15.52
CA ALA A 448 -43.13 22.80 -14.27
C ALA A 448 -43.07 23.72 -13.05
N ALA A 449 -42.24 24.77 -13.09
CA ALA A 449 -42.17 25.77 -12.02
C ALA A 449 -43.48 26.55 -11.82
N ARG A 450 -44.34 26.63 -12.85
CA ARG A 450 -45.65 27.29 -12.82
C ARG A 450 -46.75 26.37 -12.27
N VAL A 451 -46.80 25.11 -12.71
CA VAL A 451 -47.92 24.20 -12.44
C VAL A 451 -47.71 23.27 -11.26
N LEU A 452 -46.46 23.01 -10.87
CA LEU A 452 -46.17 22.12 -9.74
C LEU A 452 -46.26 22.85 -8.39
N PRO A 453 -46.58 22.12 -7.30
CA PRO A 453 -46.61 22.66 -5.95
C PRO A 453 -45.27 23.30 -5.58
N GLN A 454 -45.31 24.47 -4.95
CA GLN A 454 -44.13 25.28 -4.60
C GLN A 454 -43.35 24.73 -3.39
N ARG A 455 -43.19 23.41 -3.30
CA ARG A 455 -42.47 22.70 -2.23
C ARG A 455 -40.95 22.91 -2.39
N PRO A 456 -40.18 23.07 -1.30
CA PRO A 456 -38.73 23.28 -1.38
C PRO A 456 -37.98 22.24 -2.21
N LEU A 457 -38.38 20.97 -2.09
CA LEU A 457 -37.74 19.86 -2.80
C LEU A 457 -38.02 19.90 -4.32
N VAL A 458 -39.21 20.31 -4.74
CA VAL A 458 -39.54 20.51 -6.18
C VAL A 458 -38.70 21.65 -6.75
N LYS A 459 -38.61 22.78 -6.04
CA LYS A 459 -37.80 23.93 -6.47
C LYS A 459 -36.33 23.57 -6.61
N ALA A 460 -35.78 22.84 -5.64
CA ALA A 460 -34.41 22.36 -5.69
C ALA A 460 -34.19 21.43 -6.90
N ALA A 461 -35.07 20.45 -7.12
CA ALA A 461 -34.95 19.54 -8.25
C ALA A 461 -35.01 20.25 -9.62
N LEU A 462 -35.93 21.21 -9.80
CA LEU A 462 -36.01 21.99 -11.03
C LEU A 462 -34.77 22.89 -11.24
N ALA A 463 -34.23 23.46 -10.16
CA ALA A 463 -33.00 24.25 -10.21
C ALA A 463 -31.79 23.40 -10.59
N ASP A 464 -31.67 22.20 -10.01
CA ASP A 464 -30.59 21.25 -10.30
C ASP A 464 -30.65 20.77 -11.76
N LEU A 465 -31.85 20.43 -12.26
CA LEU A 465 -32.09 20.12 -13.68
C LEU A 465 -31.72 21.29 -14.61
N GLY A 466 -32.07 22.52 -14.23
CA GLY A 466 -31.68 23.73 -14.94
C GLY A 466 -30.17 23.93 -15.00
N TRP A 467 -29.48 23.71 -13.87
CA TRP A 467 -28.02 23.81 -13.78
C TRP A 467 -27.32 22.77 -14.65
N ILE A 468 -27.72 21.50 -14.55
CA ILE A 468 -27.16 20.39 -15.33
C ILE A 468 -27.36 20.59 -16.82
N SER A 469 -28.61 20.88 -17.24
CA SER A 469 -28.93 21.06 -18.65
C SER A 469 -28.15 22.23 -19.29
N GLY A 470 -27.93 23.32 -18.53
CA GLY A 470 -27.09 24.43 -18.97
C GLY A 470 -25.64 24.01 -19.23
N HIS A 471 -25.03 23.24 -18.33
CA HIS A 471 -23.65 22.75 -18.49
C HIS A 471 -23.53 21.74 -19.62
N VAL A 472 -24.44 20.77 -19.71
CA VAL A 472 -24.45 19.77 -20.79
C VAL A 472 -24.65 20.46 -22.15
N SER A 473 -25.54 21.44 -22.25
CA SER A 473 -25.76 22.19 -23.51
C SER A 473 -24.53 23.00 -23.93
N GLN A 474 -23.74 23.48 -22.97
CA GLN A 474 -22.52 24.23 -23.24
C GLN A 474 -21.37 23.31 -23.68
N ALA A 475 -21.22 22.15 -23.03
CA ALA A 475 -20.17 21.19 -23.33
C ALA A 475 -20.45 20.36 -24.60
N TYR A 476 -21.72 20.06 -24.89
CA TYR A 476 -22.17 19.21 -25.99
C TYR A 476 -23.29 19.88 -26.81
N PRO A 477 -23.00 20.94 -27.58
CA PRO A 477 -24.02 21.74 -28.28
C PRO A 477 -24.82 20.98 -29.35
N GLU A 478 -24.29 19.87 -29.84
CA GLU A 478 -24.94 18.97 -30.80
C GLU A 478 -25.93 17.98 -30.16
N VAL A 479 -25.88 17.80 -28.84
CA VAL A 479 -26.77 16.90 -28.11
C VAL A 479 -28.09 17.61 -27.84
N ARG A 480 -29.21 16.99 -28.21
CA ARG A 480 -30.54 17.51 -27.88
C ARG A 480 -30.87 17.19 -26.44
N ILE A 481 -31.32 18.19 -25.68
CA ILE A 481 -31.74 18.01 -24.29
C ILE A 481 -33.26 17.99 -24.21
N GLY A 482 -33.80 16.91 -23.65
CA GLY A 482 -35.19 16.75 -23.30
C GLY A 482 -35.38 16.63 -21.80
N PHE A 483 -36.61 16.83 -21.35
CA PHE A 483 -37.05 16.56 -20.00
C PHE A 483 -38.26 15.63 -20.06
N ASP A 484 -38.35 14.68 -19.13
CA ASP A 484 -39.56 13.94 -18.80
C ASP A 484 -39.69 13.84 -17.28
N LEU A 485 -40.53 14.70 -16.71
CA LEU A 485 -40.73 14.77 -15.26
C LEU A 485 -41.72 13.73 -14.74
N SER A 486 -42.42 13.03 -15.66
CA SER A 486 -43.35 11.92 -15.35
C SER A 486 -42.71 10.54 -15.39
N ASP A 487 -41.52 10.40 -15.98
CA ASP A 487 -40.86 9.11 -16.05
C ASP A 487 -40.41 8.68 -14.64
N MET A 488 -41.07 7.63 -14.14
CA MET A 488 -40.82 7.02 -12.84
C MET A 488 -40.22 5.61 -12.95
N SER A 489 -39.71 5.24 -14.12
CA SER A 489 -38.97 3.98 -14.27
C SER A 489 -37.77 3.92 -13.31
N GLY A 490 -37.76 2.92 -12.43
CA GLY A 490 -36.78 2.82 -11.35
C GLY A 490 -37.05 3.75 -10.17
N TYR A 491 -38.31 4.14 -9.92
CA TYR A 491 -38.71 4.99 -8.78
C TYR A 491 -38.10 4.57 -7.44
N ALA A 492 -38.15 3.27 -7.13
CA ALA A 492 -37.60 2.73 -5.89
C ALA A 492 -36.07 2.69 -5.86
N TYR A 493 -35.41 2.87 -7.02
CA TYR A 493 -33.95 2.79 -7.17
C TYR A 493 -33.28 4.16 -7.11
N TYR A 494 -33.80 5.15 -7.86
CA TYR A 494 -33.21 6.49 -7.91
C TYR A 494 -33.68 7.38 -6.76
N SER A 495 -32.74 8.10 -6.14
CA SER A 495 -32.96 9.08 -5.07
C SER A 495 -32.97 10.53 -5.56
N GLY A 496 -32.51 10.80 -6.79
CA GLY A 496 -32.33 12.15 -7.32
C GLY A 496 -32.45 12.25 -8.84
N LEU A 497 -31.56 13.04 -9.44
CA LEU A 497 -31.48 13.23 -10.88
C LEU A 497 -31.27 11.89 -11.59
N ARG A 498 -31.93 11.74 -12.73
CA ARG A 498 -31.82 10.60 -13.62
C ARG A 498 -31.76 11.06 -15.06
N PHE A 499 -31.19 10.23 -15.91
CA PHE A 499 -31.12 10.50 -17.33
C PHE A 499 -31.17 9.22 -18.17
N ALA A 500 -31.64 9.37 -19.40
CA ALA A 500 -31.55 8.35 -20.43
C ALA A 500 -31.04 8.99 -21.71
N VAL A 501 -30.08 8.32 -22.37
CA VAL A 501 -29.51 8.79 -23.64
C VAL A 501 -30.02 7.92 -24.78
N TYR A 502 -30.56 8.57 -25.80
CA TYR A 502 -31.09 7.96 -27.01
C TYR A 502 -30.28 8.42 -28.22
N ALA A 503 -30.26 7.60 -29.27
CA ALA A 503 -29.73 7.98 -30.57
C ALA A 503 -30.82 7.89 -31.64
N GLN A 504 -30.66 8.66 -32.71
CA GLN A 504 -31.57 8.58 -33.84
C GLN A 504 -31.60 7.16 -34.42
N GLY A 505 -32.79 6.57 -34.50
CA GLY A 505 -32.98 5.20 -35.00
C GLY A 505 -32.81 4.09 -33.96
N ALA A 506 -32.38 4.41 -32.73
CA ALA A 506 -32.31 3.43 -31.65
C ALA A 506 -33.73 3.12 -31.12
N ALA A 507 -34.05 1.83 -30.97
CA ALA A 507 -35.34 1.38 -30.45
C ALA A 507 -35.49 1.55 -28.92
N SER A 508 -34.40 1.82 -28.22
CA SER A 508 -34.34 1.98 -26.77
C SER A 508 -33.20 2.91 -26.37
N ALA A 509 -33.20 3.33 -25.10
CA ALA A 509 -32.09 4.11 -24.54
C ALA A 509 -30.77 3.32 -24.68
N LEU A 510 -29.74 3.99 -25.19
CA LEU A 510 -28.39 3.44 -25.29
C LEU A 510 -27.70 3.43 -23.94
N ALA A 511 -27.90 4.48 -23.13
CA ALA A 511 -27.39 4.56 -21.77
C ALA A 511 -28.49 5.05 -20.81
N ARG A 512 -28.44 4.59 -19.56
CA ARG A 512 -29.31 5.06 -18.48
C ARG A 512 -28.48 5.27 -17.23
N GLY A 513 -28.79 6.31 -16.48
CA GLY A 513 -28.08 6.62 -15.25
C GLY A 513 -28.84 7.55 -14.34
N GLY A 514 -28.26 7.81 -13.19
CA GLY A 514 -28.83 8.69 -12.19
C GLY A 514 -28.26 8.47 -10.81
N ARG A 515 -28.77 9.25 -9.87
CA ARG A 515 -28.37 9.26 -8.46
C ARG A 515 -29.17 8.23 -7.67
N TYR A 516 -28.48 7.39 -6.90
CA TYR A 516 -29.04 6.25 -6.15
C TYR A 516 -28.41 6.12 -4.75
N ASP A 517 -28.48 7.19 -3.96
CA ASP A 517 -27.73 7.32 -2.71
C ASP A 517 -28.04 6.22 -1.66
N GLU A 518 -29.19 5.55 -1.74
CA GLU A 518 -29.69 4.60 -0.73
C GLU A 518 -29.19 3.15 -0.90
N VAL A 519 -28.64 2.78 -2.07
CA VAL A 519 -28.29 1.37 -2.38
C VAL A 519 -27.20 0.82 -1.43
N GLY A 520 -26.32 1.68 -0.94
CA GLY A 520 -25.26 1.30 0.01
C GLY A 520 -25.76 0.91 1.40
N ALA A 521 -26.98 1.34 1.79
CA ALA A 521 -27.54 1.09 3.11
C ALA A 521 -27.69 -0.42 3.41
N VAL A 522 -28.03 -1.23 2.41
CA VAL A 522 -28.18 -2.69 2.53
C VAL A 522 -26.84 -3.37 2.88
N PHE A 523 -25.71 -2.73 2.55
CA PHE A 523 -24.36 -3.20 2.87
C PHE A 523 -23.78 -2.52 4.12
N GLY A 524 -24.60 -1.83 4.92
CA GLY A 524 -24.18 -1.18 6.16
C GLY A 524 -23.40 0.13 5.98
N ARG A 525 -23.34 0.69 4.76
CA ARG A 525 -22.65 1.97 4.50
C ARG A 525 -23.41 2.81 3.47
N ASN A 526 -24.24 3.74 3.96
CA ASN A 526 -24.99 4.64 3.12
C ASN A 526 -24.11 5.83 2.65
N ARG A 527 -23.94 6.01 1.34
CA ARG A 527 -23.12 7.10 0.77
C ARG A 527 -23.74 7.61 -0.53
N PRO A 528 -23.56 8.91 -0.85
CA PRO A 528 -24.00 9.44 -2.13
C PRO A 528 -23.39 8.68 -3.29
N ALA A 529 -24.22 8.33 -4.29
CA ALA A 529 -23.81 7.51 -5.42
C ALA A 529 -24.52 7.94 -6.69
N VAL A 530 -23.77 8.02 -7.80
CA VAL A 530 -24.30 8.36 -9.12
C VAL A 530 -23.51 7.61 -10.18
N GLY A 531 -24.20 7.19 -11.24
CA GLY A 531 -23.53 6.59 -12.37
C GLY A 531 -24.47 6.18 -13.48
N PHE A 532 -23.95 5.41 -14.42
CA PHE A 532 -24.67 4.99 -15.61
C PHE A 532 -24.27 3.59 -16.05
N SER A 533 -25.17 2.96 -16.79
CA SER A 533 -24.89 1.74 -17.53
C SER A 533 -25.49 1.76 -18.93
N LEU A 534 -24.87 0.98 -19.81
CA LEU A 534 -25.29 0.75 -21.19
C LEU A 534 -25.08 -0.72 -21.56
N ASP A 535 -25.82 -1.19 -22.57
CA ASP A 535 -25.60 -2.50 -23.18
C ASP A 535 -24.71 -2.35 -24.42
N LEU A 536 -23.51 -2.92 -24.36
CA LEU A 536 -22.53 -2.85 -25.45
C LEU A 536 -23.09 -3.45 -26.75
N ARG A 537 -23.92 -4.49 -26.67
CA ARG A 537 -24.50 -5.13 -27.86
C ARG A 537 -25.49 -4.20 -28.57
N ASN A 538 -26.29 -3.47 -27.80
CA ASN A 538 -27.21 -2.46 -28.32
C ASN A 538 -26.44 -1.26 -28.91
N LEU A 539 -25.34 -0.86 -28.26
CA LEU A 539 -24.47 0.21 -28.75
C LEU A 539 -23.86 -0.13 -30.11
N VAL A 540 -23.33 -1.34 -30.30
CA VAL A 540 -22.73 -1.76 -31.58
C VAL A 540 -23.70 -1.65 -32.76
N ALA A 541 -25.00 -1.91 -32.53
CA ALA A 541 -26.02 -1.76 -33.58
C ALA A 541 -26.26 -0.30 -34.00
N SER A 542 -25.92 0.67 -33.14
CA SER A 542 -26.10 2.11 -33.38
C SER A 542 -24.78 2.84 -33.68
N ALA A 543 -23.64 2.18 -33.46
CA ALA A 543 -22.31 2.72 -33.70
C ALA A 543 -21.90 2.57 -35.17
N ALA A 544 -21.02 3.47 -35.63
CA ALA A 544 -20.39 3.30 -36.93
C ALA A 544 -19.45 2.08 -36.86
N VAL A 545 -19.76 1.02 -37.61
CA VAL A 545 -18.86 -0.14 -37.73
C VAL A 545 -17.60 0.33 -38.46
N PRO A 546 -16.40 0.25 -37.84
CA PRO A 546 -15.16 0.54 -38.55
C PRO A 546 -15.05 -0.40 -39.76
N ALA A 547 -14.57 0.10 -40.90
CA ALA A 547 -14.26 -0.76 -42.03
C ALA A 547 -13.32 -1.88 -41.55
N ALA A 548 -13.63 -3.13 -41.90
CA ALA A 548 -12.76 -4.25 -41.59
C ALA A 548 -11.37 -3.94 -42.16
N ARG A 549 -10.32 -4.08 -41.34
CA ARG A 549 -8.96 -4.00 -41.86
C ARG A 549 -8.74 -5.23 -42.75
N ALA A 550 -8.39 -4.98 -44.01
CA ALA A 550 -8.08 -6.05 -44.93
C ALA A 550 -6.90 -6.88 -44.42
N ALA A 551 -7.01 -8.20 -44.54
CA ALA A 551 -6.01 -9.16 -44.11
C ALA A 551 -4.88 -9.28 -45.13
N ILE A 552 -3.72 -9.72 -44.66
CA ILE A 552 -2.55 -10.02 -45.48
C ILE A 552 -2.49 -11.53 -45.67
N THR A 553 -2.47 -12.03 -46.90
CA THR A 553 -2.23 -13.45 -47.14
C THR A 553 -0.73 -13.76 -47.08
N ALA A 554 -0.38 -14.91 -46.53
CA ALA A 554 0.98 -15.43 -46.54
C ALA A 554 0.94 -16.92 -46.89
N PRO A 555 1.87 -17.44 -47.71
CA PRO A 555 1.96 -18.87 -47.90
C PRO A 555 2.33 -19.56 -46.58
N TRP A 556 1.96 -20.82 -46.40
CA TRP A 556 2.54 -21.64 -45.34
C TRP A 556 3.87 -22.22 -45.80
N ALA A 557 4.95 -21.94 -45.06
CA ALA A 557 6.26 -22.59 -45.24
C ALA A 557 7.06 -22.59 -43.93
N GLU A 558 8.12 -23.41 -43.86
CA GLU A 558 9.05 -23.46 -42.72
C GLU A 558 10.19 -22.43 -42.81
N ASP A 559 10.21 -21.62 -43.87
CA ASP A 559 11.23 -20.59 -44.08
C ASP A 559 11.31 -19.61 -42.89
N ALA A 560 12.50 -19.48 -42.32
CA ALA A 560 12.71 -18.66 -41.13
C ALA A 560 12.44 -17.16 -41.38
N GLY A 561 12.73 -16.68 -42.59
CA GLY A 561 12.46 -15.31 -43.02
C GLY A 561 10.96 -15.03 -43.11
N LEU A 562 10.19 -15.95 -43.66
CA LEU A 562 8.73 -15.87 -43.76
C LEU A 562 8.11 -15.81 -42.37
N ARG A 563 8.52 -16.73 -41.48
CA ARG A 563 8.01 -16.78 -40.10
C ARG A 563 8.37 -15.51 -39.33
N ALA A 564 9.53 -14.92 -39.58
CA ALA A 564 9.91 -13.62 -39.00
C ALA A 564 9.04 -12.48 -39.55
N ALA A 565 8.83 -12.39 -40.87
CA ALA A 565 7.98 -11.37 -41.49
C ALA A 565 6.52 -11.46 -41.00
N VAL A 566 5.96 -12.68 -40.90
CA VAL A 566 4.61 -12.90 -40.35
C VAL A 566 4.52 -12.45 -38.89
N ARG A 567 5.52 -12.76 -38.05
CA ARG A 567 5.54 -12.31 -36.65
C ARG A 567 5.62 -10.79 -36.54
N GLU A 568 6.45 -10.16 -37.38
CA GLU A 568 6.62 -8.70 -37.40
C GLU A 568 5.31 -8.00 -37.78
N LEU A 569 4.65 -8.43 -38.85
CA LEU A 569 3.35 -7.88 -39.26
C LEU A 569 2.27 -8.07 -38.19
N ARG A 570 2.21 -9.25 -37.56
CA ARG A 570 1.29 -9.49 -36.44
C ARG A 570 1.62 -8.63 -35.22
N ALA A 571 2.89 -8.37 -34.93
CA ALA A 571 3.32 -7.48 -33.86
C ALA A 571 2.93 -6.02 -34.14
N GLN A 572 2.81 -5.63 -35.41
CA GLN A 572 2.30 -4.32 -35.86
C GLN A 572 0.76 -4.23 -35.84
N GLY A 573 0.06 -5.31 -35.48
CA GLY A 573 -1.41 -5.37 -35.42
C GLY A 573 -2.10 -5.66 -36.75
N GLU A 574 -1.36 -6.16 -37.75
CA GLU A 574 -1.92 -6.64 -39.01
C GLU A 574 -2.48 -8.08 -38.85
N THR A 575 -3.61 -8.35 -39.49
CA THR A 575 -4.17 -9.70 -39.59
C THR A 575 -3.47 -10.45 -40.72
N VAL A 576 -2.63 -11.44 -40.40
CA VAL A 576 -1.93 -12.25 -41.40
C VAL A 576 -2.50 -13.66 -41.47
N LEU A 577 -3.14 -13.99 -42.59
CA LEU A 577 -3.73 -15.29 -42.89
C LEU A 577 -2.67 -16.18 -43.56
N CYS A 578 -2.18 -17.18 -42.84
CA CYS A 578 -1.27 -18.17 -43.40
C CYS A 578 -2.08 -19.25 -44.13
N ILE A 579 -2.02 -19.26 -45.45
CA ILE A 579 -2.73 -20.22 -46.30
C ILE A 579 -2.08 -21.60 -46.16
N LEU A 580 -2.82 -22.56 -45.61
CA LEU A 580 -2.37 -23.94 -45.52
C LEU A 580 -2.34 -24.59 -46.91
N PRO A 581 -1.39 -25.50 -47.19
CA PRO A 581 -1.31 -26.16 -48.49
C PRO A 581 -2.61 -26.88 -48.83
N GLY A 582 -3.19 -26.63 -50.02
CA GLY A 582 -4.46 -27.22 -50.46
C GLY A 582 -5.72 -26.47 -50.01
N HIS A 583 -5.57 -25.37 -49.26
CA HIS A 583 -6.68 -24.53 -48.76
C HIS A 583 -6.64 -23.11 -49.35
N GLU A 584 -6.17 -22.96 -50.58
CA GLU A 584 -6.00 -21.64 -51.23
C GLU A 584 -7.31 -20.87 -51.42
N HIS A 585 -8.46 -21.57 -51.39
CA HIS A 585 -9.80 -20.99 -51.54
C HIS A 585 -10.37 -20.43 -50.22
N GLU A 586 -9.86 -20.85 -49.04
CA GLU A 586 -10.33 -20.36 -47.74
C GLU A 586 -9.96 -18.88 -47.49
N ALA A 587 -9.04 -18.33 -48.28
CA ALA A 587 -8.72 -16.91 -48.29
C ALA A 587 -9.88 -16.00 -48.75
N GLN A 588 -10.96 -16.57 -49.31
CA GLN A 588 -12.12 -15.80 -49.81
C GLN A 588 -13.05 -15.30 -48.69
N GLU A 589 -12.97 -15.87 -47.48
CA GLU A 589 -13.77 -15.43 -46.33
C GLU A 589 -13.27 -14.10 -45.73
N PHE A 590 -12.05 -13.67 -46.09
CA PHE A 590 -11.45 -12.43 -45.63
C PHE A 590 -11.20 -11.48 -46.80
N GLU A 591 -11.54 -10.20 -46.66
CA GLU A 591 -11.04 -9.18 -47.58
C GLU A 591 -9.52 -9.10 -47.45
N CYS A 592 -8.80 -9.56 -48.47
CA CYS A 592 -7.33 -9.55 -48.49
C CYS A 592 -6.82 -8.59 -49.56
N ASP A 593 -6.15 -7.52 -49.14
CA ASP A 593 -5.64 -6.46 -50.04
C ASP A 593 -4.14 -6.59 -50.35
N ARG A 594 -3.42 -7.42 -49.58
CA ARG A 594 -1.97 -7.57 -49.63
C ARG A 594 -1.57 -9.03 -49.44
N GLU A 595 -0.43 -9.40 -49.99
CA GLU A 595 0.14 -10.73 -49.87
C GLU A 595 1.67 -10.69 -49.62
N LEU A 596 2.17 -11.64 -48.84
CA LEU A 596 3.59 -11.85 -48.63
C LEU A 596 4.17 -12.75 -49.73
N VAL A 597 5.11 -12.18 -50.49
CA VAL A 597 5.80 -12.88 -51.59
C VAL A 597 7.30 -12.84 -51.39
N GLN A 598 7.98 -13.90 -51.81
CA GLN A 598 9.43 -13.97 -51.78
C GLN A 598 10.01 -13.31 -53.03
N ALA A 599 10.86 -12.30 -52.85
CA ALA A 599 11.57 -11.63 -53.92
C ALA A 599 13.04 -11.39 -53.51
N GLN A 600 13.99 -11.81 -54.35
CA GLN A 600 15.44 -11.62 -54.12
C GLN A 600 15.94 -12.14 -52.75
N GLY A 601 15.35 -13.22 -52.24
CA GLY A 601 15.72 -13.81 -50.94
C GLY A 601 15.14 -13.10 -49.72
N GLN A 602 14.27 -12.10 -49.91
CA GLN A 602 13.54 -11.40 -48.86
C GLN A 602 12.03 -11.57 -49.02
N TRP A 603 11.28 -11.47 -47.92
CA TRP A 603 9.82 -11.50 -47.93
C TRP A 603 9.27 -10.08 -47.94
N LEU A 604 8.53 -9.74 -48.99
CA LEU A 604 8.00 -8.40 -49.23
C LEU A 604 6.48 -8.45 -49.31
N LEU A 605 5.83 -7.36 -48.88
CA LEU A 605 4.42 -7.16 -49.09
C LEU A 605 4.16 -6.69 -50.52
N ARG A 606 3.20 -7.33 -51.18
CA ARG A 606 2.69 -6.97 -52.50
C ARG A 606 1.20 -6.67 -52.39
N ALA A 607 0.73 -5.60 -53.02
CA ALA A 607 -0.71 -5.35 -53.16
C ALA A 607 -1.33 -6.41 -54.08
N ARG A 608 -2.50 -6.91 -53.71
CA ARG A 608 -3.19 -7.98 -54.42
C ARG A 608 -4.03 -7.45 -55.59
#